data_AF-A0A927IQ05-F1
#
_entry.id   AF-A0A927IQ05-F1
#
_cell.length_a   1.000
_cell.length_b   1.000
_cell.length_c   1.000
_cell.angle_alpha   90.00
_cell.angle_beta   90.00
_cell.angle_gamma   90.00
#
_symmetry.space_group_name_H-M   'P 1'
#
loop_
_entity.id
_entity.type
_entity.pdbx_description
1 polymer ?
#
loop_
_entity_poly.entity_id
_entity_poly.type
_entity_poly.pdbx_seq_one_letter_code
_entity_poly.pdbx_strand_id
1 'polypeptide(L)'
;MRSWKTSALSLASGLVVAALSAAPAVAAPAPTPSVGGTVASVSVDDFGAPSATPQRDDRVLLADDGRVVPLASDPRSTSAAAGDQVRAVISASREASASVVATKVAATVARPSTPLAERMYVVAIQDADTDGSFTPASATTVATTAAAYWKGQARGAITSFSIVSSAALSLDDSCGYDYTDLWEQAAAVYPDVDFAAPGNHLAVFSPEGCAEDYGYAGVANVGTGFATGGYIQVIGSQWGILAHELGHHFGLGHTFLALADDYGVGEYEYWGLYGPQALQVDDFEPGVLDGAYRARLGIPGEAARERRIAWNSRAATYSIAPLTATSGTTSLVIPGPDGDSELYLDYRSGAGTDARTLYASTGNRTATGFDEGDVTFGRGVHLTLPDDADGDLYTIAVPTSAGRYRGAAAAGDVLTLWGGRVTLRIGSQTAAGAQVTVTYAARPAVATTSRISVPSVVEGSKGKVSVSVSAGATGSVSVYQDGTKIATRTLVGGRTLFSTPHGLKAGKRTFTVRYAGDPASKASSASTTVIVKDRSSVSASAKKVRQGTAGTVSVRVHSDVAATGYVKLYRGSTYVTKAKVSHGRATLRTPKSWKHKTYSLTVKYTGSSAVTSSTTKVKLVVRAR
;
A
#
# COMPACT_ATOMS: atom_id res chain seq x y z
N MET A 1 29.49 84.79 8.86
CA MET A 1 30.91 84.43 9.11
C MET A 1 31.08 84.12 10.59
N ARG A 2 31.82 83.04 10.91
CA ARG A 2 32.44 82.73 12.21
C ARG A 2 31.53 82.52 13.44
N SER A 3 31.61 81.27 13.93
CA SER A 3 31.85 80.85 15.32
C SER A 3 31.38 81.75 16.45
N TRP A 4 30.64 81.16 17.40
CA TRP A 4 30.90 81.30 18.84
C TRP A 4 30.63 79.99 19.58
N LYS A 5 31.47 79.73 20.59
CA LYS A 5 31.43 78.62 21.56
C LYS A 5 30.48 78.96 22.71
N THR A 6 29.92 77.94 23.36
CA THR A 6 29.86 77.83 24.83
C THR A 6 29.51 76.41 25.25
N SER A 7 30.11 75.96 26.36
CA SER A 7 29.90 74.65 26.99
C SER A 7 29.10 74.80 28.30
N ALA A 8 28.30 73.76 28.57
CA ALA A 8 27.91 73.17 29.86
C ALA A 8 27.19 74.02 30.92
N LEU A 9 26.02 73.54 31.36
CA LEU A 9 25.75 73.23 32.78
C LEU A 9 24.54 72.29 32.94
N SER A 10 24.62 71.42 33.94
CA SER A 10 23.64 70.43 34.40
C SER A 10 22.34 71.06 34.92
N LEU A 11 21.20 70.40 34.69
CA LEU A 11 19.92 70.70 35.33
C LEU A 11 19.16 69.41 35.64
N ALA A 12 19.05 69.12 36.93
CA ALA A 12 18.02 68.27 37.53
C ALA A 12 17.18 69.17 38.45
N SER A 13 15.86 69.12 38.30
CA SER A 13 14.76 69.58 39.18
C SER A 13 13.61 70.08 38.29
N GLY A 14 12.33 69.77 38.49
CA GLY A 14 11.67 69.00 39.53
C GLY A 14 10.28 68.59 39.03
N LEU A 15 9.72 67.62 39.75
CA LEU A 15 8.41 67.02 39.58
C LEU A 15 7.27 68.06 39.51
N VAL A 16 6.38 67.91 38.53
CA VAL A 16 4.96 68.29 38.66
C VAL A 16 4.14 67.05 38.39
N VAL A 17 3.40 66.64 39.42
CA VAL A 17 2.50 65.49 39.45
C VAL A 17 1.28 65.79 38.58
N ALA A 18 1.11 65.02 37.50
CA ALA A 18 -0.16 64.87 36.83
C ALA A 18 -0.66 63.45 37.12
N ALA A 19 -1.70 63.34 37.96
CA ALA A 19 -2.38 62.08 38.21
C ALA A 19 -3.16 61.66 36.95
N LEU A 20 -2.50 60.90 36.06
CA LEU A 20 -3.19 60.06 35.09
C LEU A 20 -3.42 58.71 35.75
N SER A 21 -4.69 58.36 35.92
CA SER A 21 -5.17 57.03 36.24
C SER A 21 -4.60 56.00 35.27
N ALA A 22 -3.64 55.19 35.75
CA ALA A 22 -3.16 54.02 35.05
C ALA A 22 -4.31 53.01 34.95
N ALA A 23 -4.83 52.80 33.75
CA ALA A 23 -5.59 51.59 33.46
C ALA A 23 -4.68 50.39 33.73
N PRO A 24 -5.14 49.33 34.44
CA PRO A 24 -4.33 48.15 34.64
C PRO A 24 -3.99 47.58 33.27
N ALA A 25 -2.70 47.30 33.05
CA ALA A 25 -2.29 46.45 31.95
C ALA A 25 -3.11 45.16 32.05
N VAL A 26 -3.95 44.89 31.06
CA VAL A 26 -4.65 43.61 30.95
C VAL A 26 -3.54 42.56 30.85
N ALA A 27 -3.33 41.82 31.94
CA ALA A 27 -2.44 40.68 31.94
C ALA A 27 -2.87 39.78 30.77
N ALA A 28 -1.91 39.39 29.92
CA ALA A 28 -2.18 38.33 28.97
C ALA A 28 -2.80 37.15 29.73
N PRO A 29 -3.89 36.53 29.23
CA PRO A 29 -4.47 35.39 29.89
C PRO A 29 -3.36 34.37 30.17
N ALA A 30 -3.31 33.88 31.42
CA ALA A 30 -2.34 32.86 31.80
C ALA A 30 -2.42 31.73 30.76
N PRO A 31 -1.27 31.16 30.31
CA PRO A 31 -1.31 30.05 29.38
C PRO A 31 -2.17 28.95 30.01
N THR A 32 -3.22 28.56 29.31
CA THR A 32 -4.04 27.42 29.70
C THR A 32 -3.11 26.21 29.83
N PRO A 33 -3.12 25.45 30.94
CA PRO A 33 -2.28 24.26 31.06
C PRO A 33 -2.56 23.34 29.86
N SER A 34 -1.51 23.04 29.10
CA SER A 34 -1.57 22.14 27.94
C SER A 34 -0.99 20.79 28.35
N VAL A 35 -1.80 19.75 28.25
CA VAL A 35 -1.36 18.35 28.43
C VAL A 35 -0.96 17.82 27.06
N GLY A 36 0.28 17.36 26.92
CA GLY A 36 0.77 16.67 25.73
C GLY A 36 0.39 15.18 25.79
N GLY A 37 0.18 14.56 24.63
CA GLY A 37 -0.16 13.14 24.57
C GLY A 37 -0.59 12.68 23.18
N THR A 38 -1.01 11.41 23.10
CA THR A 38 -1.52 10.75 21.89
C THR A 38 -3.01 10.52 22.01
N VAL A 39 -3.78 10.92 21.00
CA VAL A 39 -5.22 10.59 20.92
C VAL A 39 -5.34 9.14 20.47
N ALA A 40 -6.03 8.32 21.26
CA ALA A 40 -6.31 6.93 20.97
C ALA A 40 -7.83 6.69 20.85
N SER A 41 -8.19 5.79 19.96
CA SER A 41 -9.50 5.14 19.96
C SER A 41 -9.54 4.12 21.11
N VAL A 42 -10.72 3.86 21.69
CA VAL A 42 -10.93 2.81 22.68
C VAL A 42 -12.07 1.92 22.20
N SER A 43 -11.81 0.62 22.08
CA SER A 43 -12.85 -0.38 21.84
C SER A 43 -13.40 -0.84 23.18
N VAL A 44 -14.72 -0.81 23.32
CA VAL A 44 -15.46 -1.28 24.51
C VAL A 44 -16.30 -2.46 24.07
N ASP A 45 -16.00 -3.64 24.59
CA ASP A 45 -16.57 -4.89 24.09
C ASP A 45 -17.77 -5.35 24.91
N ASP A 46 -18.97 -4.93 24.50
CA ASP A 46 -20.23 -5.26 25.18
C ASP A 46 -20.49 -6.78 25.21
N PHE A 47 -21.20 -7.25 26.24
CA PHE A 47 -21.63 -8.65 26.33
C PHE A 47 -22.67 -9.02 25.26
N GLY A 48 -22.21 -9.45 24.07
CA GLY A 48 -22.90 -10.37 23.15
C GLY A 48 -24.37 -10.09 22.81
N ALA A 49 -24.85 -8.85 22.93
CA ALA A 49 -26.24 -8.53 22.63
C ALA A 49 -26.47 -8.65 21.11
N PRO A 50 -27.55 -9.32 20.66
CA PRO A 50 -27.84 -9.51 19.23
C PRO A 50 -28.32 -8.23 18.51
N SER A 51 -28.06 -7.03 19.04
CA SER A 51 -28.49 -5.78 18.41
C SER A 51 -27.38 -5.13 17.58
N ALA A 52 -27.79 -4.58 16.44
CA ALA A 52 -27.04 -3.65 15.59
C ALA A 52 -26.75 -2.29 16.27
N THR A 53 -26.45 -2.30 17.57
CA THR A 53 -25.98 -1.12 18.30
C THR A 53 -24.58 -0.80 17.80
N PRO A 54 -24.31 0.43 17.33
CA PRO A 54 -22.98 0.83 16.90
C PRO A 54 -21.99 0.64 18.04
N GLN A 55 -20.78 0.18 17.70
CA GLN A 55 -19.60 0.17 18.58
C GLN A 55 -19.58 1.44 19.44
N ARG A 56 -19.46 1.28 20.77
CA ARG A 56 -19.15 2.42 21.63
C ARG A 56 -17.67 2.72 21.51
N ASP A 57 -17.38 3.51 20.49
CA ASP A 57 -16.02 3.83 20.10
C ASP A 57 -15.59 5.13 20.81
N ASP A 58 -15.09 4.96 22.05
CA ASP A 58 -14.67 6.09 22.87
C ASP A 58 -13.34 6.69 22.35
N ARG A 59 -13.03 7.91 22.82
CA ARG A 59 -11.79 8.62 22.49
C ARG A 59 -11.13 9.11 23.76
N VAL A 60 -9.85 8.79 23.93
CA VAL A 60 -9.04 9.20 25.08
C VAL A 60 -7.74 9.86 24.64
N LEU A 61 -7.21 10.75 25.48
CA LEU A 61 -5.83 11.23 25.40
C LEU A 61 -4.98 10.38 26.35
N LEU A 62 -4.05 9.61 25.77
CA LEU A 62 -2.95 9.00 26.52
C LEU A 62 -1.89 10.09 26.73
N ALA A 63 -1.92 10.72 27.91
CA ALA A 63 -1.07 11.84 28.22
C ALA A 63 0.39 11.42 28.46
N ASP A 64 1.33 12.29 28.09
CA ASP A 64 2.78 12.06 28.29
C ASP A 64 3.15 11.95 29.79
N ASP A 65 2.25 12.40 30.68
CA ASP A 65 2.39 12.29 32.14
C ASP A 65 1.72 11.03 32.73
N GLY A 66 1.27 10.10 31.88
CA GLY A 66 0.70 8.81 32.27
C GLY A 66 -0.82 8.81 32.49
N ARG A 67 -1.48 9.97 32.44
CA ARG A 67 -2.94 10.05 32.58
C ARG A 67 -3.69 9.55 31.35
N VAL A 68 -4.90 9.06 31.55
CA VAL A 68 -5.83 8.70 30.48
C VAL A 68 -7.05 9.60 30.58
N VAL A 69 -7.15 10.56 29.66
CA VAL A 69 -8.17 11.62 29.75
C VAL A 69 -9.27 11.40 28.70
N PRO A 70 -10.53 11.17 29.10
CA PRO A 70 -11.63 11.04 28.15
C PRO A 70 -11.87 12.33 27.35
N LEU A 71 -12.19 12.19 26.07
CA LEU A 71 -12.49 13.30 25.17
C LEU A 71 -13.99 13.43 24.93
N ALA A 72 -14.51 14.66 24.96
CA ALA A 72 -15.95 14.93 24.79
C ALA A 72 -16.44 14.84 23.33
N SER A 73 -15.52 14.81 22.36
CA SER A 73 -15.81 14.77 20.92
C SER A 73 -14.60 14.29 20.14
N ASP A 74 -14.81 13.60 19.01
CA ASP A 74 -13.71 13.22 18.11
C ASP A 74 -13.01 14.48 17.58
N PRO A 75 -11.74 14.72 17.94
CA PRO A 75 -11.04 15.92 17.52
C PRO A 75 -10.57 15.82 16.05
N ARG A 76 -10.63 14.64 15.41
CA ARG A 76 -10.26 14.49 14.00
C ARG A 76 -11.23 15.28 13.12
N SER A 77 -10.75 16.36 12.50
CA SER A 77 -11.37 16.77 11.24
C SER A 77 -11.09 15.66 10.22
N THR A 78 -11.99 15.44 9.26
CA THR A 78 -11.81 14.51 8.13
C THR A 78 -10.59 14.83 7.24
N SER A 79 -9.79 15.82 7.61
CA SER A 79 -8.59 16.30 6.91
C SER A 79 -7.31 16.23 7.73
N ALA A 80 -7.35 15.76 8.99
CA ALA A 80 -6.16 15.70 9.84
C ALA A 80 -5.28 14.50 9.43
N ALA A 81 -4.04 14.77 9.05
CA ALA A 81 -3.05 13.76 8.72
C ALA A 81 -2.32 13.25 9.98
N ALA A 82 -1.75 12.06 9.84
CA ALA A 82 -0.78 11.51 10.79
C ALA A 82 0.28 12.54 11.22
N GLY A 83 0.39 12.82 12.53
CA GLY A 83 1.32 13.81 13.06
C GLY A 83 0.81 15.26 13.12
N ASP A 84 -0.42 15.53 12.70
CA ASP A 84 -1.05 16.83 12.87
C ASP A 84 -1.32 17.13 14.35
N GLN A 85 -1.21 18.40 14.72
CA GLN A 85 -1.64 18.87 16.02
C GLN A 85 -3.14 19.12 16.03
N VAL A 86 -3.84 18.56 17.03
CA VAL A 86 -5.29 18.65 17.12
C VAL A 86 -5.69 19.22 18.48
N ARG A 87 -6.72 20.08 18.50
CA ARG A 87 -7.30 20.60 19.75
C ARG A 87 -8.57 19.84 20.06
N ALA A 88 -8.63 19.23 21.24
CA ALA A 88 -9.80 18.48 21.73
C ALA A 88 -10.39 19.17 22.97
N VAL A 89 -11.70 19.00 23.17
CA VAL A 89 -12.39 19.37 24.41
C VAL A 89 -12.42 18.14 25.31
N ILE A 90 -11.85 18.25 26.50
CA ILE A 90 -11.90 17.22 27.54
C ILE A 90 -13.33 17.20 28.12
N SER A 91 -13.89 16.02 28.38
CA SER A 91 -15.17 15.94 29.09
C SER A 91 -14.99 16.52 30.50
N ALA A 92 -15.80 17.53 30.84
CA ALA A 92 -15.67 18.26 32.09
C ALA A 92 -16.17 17.41 33.26
N SER A 93 -15.31 16.52 33.78
CA SER A 93 -15.55 15.88 35.08
C SER A 93 -14.55 16.29 36.17
N ARG A 94 -13.38 16.92 35.90
CA ARG A 94 -12.54 17.39 37.02
C ARG A 94 -11.58 18.57 36.87
N GLU A 95 -11.28 19.11 35.69
CA GLU A 95 -10.49 20.35 35.62
C GLU A 95 -10.99 21.33 34.56
N ALA A 96 -10.83 22.62 34.87
CA ALA A 96 -11.19 23.76 34.04
C ALA A 96 -10.80 23.55 32.57
N SER A 97 -11.64 24.04 31.66
CA SER A 97 -11.46 24.03 30.20
C SER A 97 -10.00 24.19 29.75
N ALA A 98 -9.29 23.08 29.64
CA ALA A 98 -7.91 23.03 29.20
C ALA A 98 -7.89 22.82 27.69
N SER A 99 -7.15 23.68 26.98
CA SER A 99 -6.94 23.49 25.56
C SER A 99 -5.83 22.44 25.38
N VAL A 100 -6.19 21.22 25.03
CA VAL A 100 -5.23 20.18 24.68
C VAL A 100 -4.51 20.59 23.39
N VAL A 101 -3.18 20.52 23.38
CA VAL A 101 -2.38 20.53 22.14
C VAL A 101 -2.02 19.06 21.91
N ALA A 102 -2.92 18.29 21.30
CA ALA A 102 -2.61 16.90 20.97
C ALA A 102 -1.48 16.95 19.96
N THR A 103 -0.33 16.39 20.30
CA THR A 103 0.88 16.66 19.54
C THR A 103 0.92 15.86 18.24
N LYS A 104 0.17 14.75 18.15
CA LYS A 104 0.04 13.88 16.96
C LYS A 104 -1.27 13.09 16.94
N VAL A 105 -1.96 13.05 15.80
CA VAL A 105 -2.82 11.91 15.43
C VAL A 105 -1.93 10.68 15.29
N ALA A 106 -2.29 9.55 15.93
CA ALA A 106 -1.59 8.30 15.72
C ALA A 106 -1.53 8.01 14.21
N ALA A 107 -0.32 8.07 13.66
CA ALA A 107 -0.12 7.67 12.28
C ALA A 107 -0.53 6.22 12.15
N THR A 108 -1.13 5.81 11.03
CA THR A 108 -1.02 4.42 10.57
C THR A 108 0.47 4.13 10.48
N VAL A 109 1.06 3.54 11.53
CA VAL A 109 2.50 3.38 11.61
C VAL A 109 2.90 2.45 10.46
N ALA A 110 3.85 2.92 9.64
CA ALA A 110 4.42 2.11 8.59
C ALA A 110 4.92 0.79 9.19
N ARG A 111 4.48 -0.33 8.61
CA ARG A 111 4.83 -1.72 8.97
C ARG A 111 6.21 -1.78 9.63
N PRO A 112 6.31 -2.08 10.94
CA PRO A 112 7.60 -2.11 11.61
C PRO A 112 8.49 -3.12 10.91
N SER A 113 9.62 -2.65 10.36
CA SER A 113 10.58 -3.52 9.67
C SER A 113 11.44 -4.32 10.66
N THR A 114 11.36 -4.00 11.95
CA THR A 114 12.15 -4.63 13.01
C THR A 114 11.24 -5.35 13.99
N PRO A 115 11.48 -6.63 14.27
CA PRO A 115 10.79 -7.36 15.31
C PRO A 115 10.87 -6.67 16.68
N LEU A 116 9.77 -6.71 17.44
CA LEU A 116 9.64 -6.03 18.74
C LEU A 116 9.66 -7.03 19.90
N ALA A 117 9.95 -6.52 21.10
CA ALA A 117 9.85 -7.26 22.34
C ALA A 117 8.69 -6.65 23.14
N GLU A 118 7.64 -7.43 23.34
CA GLU A 118 6.45 -7.03 24.08
C GLU A 118 6.60 -7.37 25.57
N ARG A 119 6.08 -6.48 26.40
CA ARG A 119 6.14 -6.55 27.86
C ARG A 119 4.75 -6.28 28.42
N MET A 120 4.23 -7.21 29.21
CA MET A 120 2.96 -7.03 29.90
C MET A 120 3.17 -6.89 31.40
N TYR A 121 2.47 -5.93 31.99
CA TYR A 121 2.40 -5.67 33.41
C TYR A 121 0.97 -5.95 33.85
N VAL A 122 0.80 -6.79 34.87
CA VAL A 122 -0.50 -7.30 35.26
C VAL A 122 -0.92 -6.70 36.59
N VAL A 123 -2.16 -6.22 36.69
CA VAL A 123 -2.78 -5.81 37.94
C VAL A 123 -4.07 -6.61 38.11
N ALA A 124 -4.20 -7.30 39.22
CA ALA A 124 -5.43 -7.97 39.62
C ALA A 124 -6.13 -7.16 40.70
N ILE A 125 -7.29 -6.58 40.37
CA ILE A 125 -8.10 -5.84 41.33
C ILE A 125 -8.63 -6.80 42.39
N GLN A 126 -8.46 -6.43 43.65
CA GLN A 126 -9.03 -7.12 44.80
C GLN A 126 -10.10 -6.22 45.40
N ASP A 127 -11.34 -6.64 45.29
CA ASP A 127 -12.46 -6.04 45.98
C ASP A 127 -13.00 -7.05 46.99
N ALA A 128 -13.08 -6.65 48.26
CA ALA A 128 -13.54 -7.53 49.33
C ALA A 128 -15.06 -7.74 49.28
N ASP A 129 -15.79 -6.82 48.63
CA ASP A 129 -17.25 -6.82 48.54
C ASP A 129 -17.77 -7.39 47.21
N THR A 130 -16.87 -7.74 46.27
CA THR A 130 -17.21 -8.33 44.96
C THR A 130 -16.63 -9.73 44.80
N ASP A 131 -17.41 -10.64 44.21
CA ASP A 131 -16.97 -11.98 43.88
C ASP A 131 -16.16 -12.06 42.58
N GLY A 132 -15.46 -13.18 42.38
CA GLY A 132 -14.68 -13.40 41.15
C GLY A 132 -13.40 -12.58 41.01
N SER A 133 -12.89 -11.99 42.10
CA SER A 133 -11.57 -11.33 42.10
C SER A 133 -10.45 -12.30 41.66
N PHE A 134 -9.65 -11.88 40.68
CA PHE A 134 -8.50 -12.65 40.23
C PHE A 134 -7.39 -12.63 41.26
N THR A 135 -6.68 -13.73 41.49
CA THR A 135 -5.37 -13.63 42.15
C THR A 135 -4.33 -13.13 41.15
N PRO A 136 -3.23 -12.48 41.59
CA PRO A 136 -2.13 -12.15 40.69
C PRO A 136 -1.59 -13.37 39.92
N ALA A 137 -1.63 -14.57 40.53
CA ALA A 137 -1.19 -15.82 39.90
C ALA A 137 -2.15 -16.30 38.80
N SER A 138 -3.47 -16.25 39.02
CA SER A 138 -4.45 -16.61 38.00
C SER A 138 -4.42 -15.60 36.84
N ALA A 139 -4.39 -14.31 37.14
CA ALA A 139 -4.23 -13.24 36.13
C ALA A 139 -2.95 -13.43 35.29
N THR A 140 -1.82 -13.75 35.94
CA THR A 140 -0.55 -14.05 35.24
C THR A 140 -0.67 -15.27 34.31
N THR A 141 -1.45 -16.27 34.69
CA THR A 141 -1.66 -17.48 33.86
C THR A 141 -2.44 -17.16 32.58
N VAL A 142 -3.52 -16.37 32.72
CA VAL A 142 -4.32 -15.88 31.59
C VAL A 142 -3.43 -15.02 30.66
N ALA A 143 -2.73 -14.05 31.24
CA ALA A 143 -1.80 -13.16 30.53
C ALA A 143 -0.70 -13.92 29.78
N THR A 144 -0.10 -14.93 30.41
CA THR A 144 0.95 -15.75 29.79
C THR A 144 0.43 -16.52 28.57
N THR A 145 -0.81 -17.01 28.64
CA THR A 145 -1.42 -17.77 27.55
C THR A 145 -1.75 -16.86 26.36
N ALA A 146 -2.35 -15.69 26.60
CA ALA A 146 -2.62 -14.69 25.56
C ALA A 146 -1.32 -14.15 24.93
N ALA A 147 -0.29 -13.88 25.73
CA ALA A 147 1.02 -13.46 25.25
C ALA A 147 1.69 -14.53 24.36
N ALA A 148 1.58 -15.81 24.75
CA ALA A 148 2.09 -16.93 23.95
C ALA A 148 1.35 -17.08 22.62
N TYR A 149 0.02 -16.89 22.62
CA TYR A 149 -0.78 -16.87 21.40
C TYR A 149 -0.26 -15.80 20.43
N TRP A 150 -0.16 -14.55 20.87
CA TRP A 150 0.25 -13.44 20.01
C TRP A 150 1.69 -13.55 19.52
N LYS A 151 2.62 -14.01 20.37
CA LYS A 151 3.98 -14.35 19.93
C LYS A 151 3.98 -15.40 18.81
N GLY A 152 3.12 -16.41 18.93
CA GLY A 152 2.94 -17.44 17.90
C GLY A 152 2.35 -16.89 16.61
N GLN A 153 1.26 -16.11 16.69
CA GLN A 153 0.60 -15.52 15.53
C GLN A 153 1.48 -14.51 14.79
N ALA A 154 2.33 -13.76 15.52
CA ALA A 154 3.21 -12.75 14.95
C ALA A 154 4.33 -13.31 14.06
N ARG A 155 4.57 -14.63 14.06
CA ARG A 155 5.57 -15.35 13.21
C ARG A 155 6.93 -14.65 13.12
N GLY A 156 7.44 -14.17 14.25
CA GLY A 156 8.73 -13.49 14.35
C GLY A 156 8.69 -11.97 14.24
N ALA A 157 7.53 -11.34 14.07
CA ALA A 157 7.37 -9.91 14.31
C ALA A 157 7.46 -9.56 15.81
N ILE A 158 7.07 -10.50 16.68
CA ILE A 158 7.30 -10.44 18.13
C ILE A 158 8.41 -11.42 18.49
N THR A 159 9.53 -10.91 19.01
CA THR A 159 10.69 -11.69 19.45
C THR A 159 10.45 -12.36 20.80
N SER A 160 9.84 -11.63 21.72
CA SER A 160 9.43 -12.08 23.05
C SER A 160 8.16 -11.36 23.46
N PHE A 161 7.30 -12.05 24.21
CA PHE A 161 6.19 -11.43 24.91
C PHE A 161 6.24 -11.93 26.35
N SER A 162 6.73 -11.09 27.27
CA SER A 162 6.99 -11.47 28.66
C SER A 162 6.04 -10.78 29.62
N ILE A 163 5.56 -11.51 30.62
CA ILE A 163 4.94 -10.91 31.80
C ILE A 163 6.08 -10.41 32.69
N VAL A 164 6.21 -9.09 32.82
CA VAL A 164 7.32 -8.45 33.55
C VAL A 164 7.06 -8.47 35.05
N SER A 165 5.82 -8.18 35.46
CA SER A 165 5.40 -8.18 36.86
C SER A 165 3.90 -8.41 36.96
N SER A 166 3.46 -8.90 38.11
CA SER A 166 2.05 -9.00 38.49
C SER A 166 1.85 -8.56 39.93
N ALA A 167 0.79 -7.80 40.16
CA ALA A 167 0.48 -7.21 41.46
C ALA A 167 -1.01 -7.29 41.77
N ALA A 168 -1.34 -7.28 43.05
CA ALA A 168 -2.70 -7.08 43.52
C ALA A 168 -2.91 -5.59 43.82
N LEU A 169 -4.08 -5.05 43.46
CA LEU A 169 -4.51 -3.71 43.82
C LEU A 169 -5.82 -3.82 44.61
N SER A 170 -5.79 -3.48 45.90
CA SER A 170 -7.02 -3.41 46.70
C SER A 170 -7.79 -2.15 46.36
N LEU A 171 -9.04 -2.31 45.93
CA LEU A 171 -9.93 -1.22 45.55
C LEU A 171 -11.33 -1.57 46.01
N ASP A 172 -11.87 -0.75 46.91
CA ASP A 172 -13.26 -0.86 47.36
C ASP A 172 -14.18 -0.23 46.29
N ASP A 173 -15.39 -0.79 46.13
CA ASP A 173 -16.39 -0.32 45.15
C ASP A 173 -15.85 -0.37 43.71
N SER A 174 -15.07 -1.40 43.39
CA SER A 174 -14.37 -1.53 42.12
C SER A 174 -15.30 -1.44 40.91
N CYS A 175 -16.49 -2.03 41.00
CA CYS A 175 -17.49 -2.01 39.93
C CYS A 175 -18.07 -0.60 39.63
N GLY A 176 -17.89 0.36 40.55
CA GLY A 176 -18.32 1.75 40.37
C GLY A 176 -17.33 2.63 39.61
N TYR A 177 -16.16 2.13 39.24
CA TYR A 177 -15.13 2.89 38.52
C TYR A 177 -15.32 2.85 37.00
N ASP A 178 -15.04 3.97 36.34
CA ASP A 178 -14.84 3.99 34.89
C ASP A 178 -13.51 3.31 34.52
N TYR A 179 -13.43 2.71 33.33
CA TYR A 179 -12.22 1.99 32.88
C TYR A 179 -10.97 2.88 32.85
N THR A 180 -11.11 4.20 32.58
CA THR A 180 -9.98 5.13 32.60
C THR A 180 -9.44 5.32 34.01
N ASP A 181 -10.31 5.39 35.01
CA ASP A 181 -9.90 5.53 36.41
C ASP A 181 -9.22 4.24 36.89
N LEU A 182 -9.73 3.07 36.49
CA LEU A 182 -9.10 1.78 36.77
C LEU A 182 -7.71 1.67 36.13
N TRP A 183 -7.56 2.11 34.88
CA TRP A 183 -6.26 2.14 34.20
C TRP A 183 -5.27 3.05 34.91
N GLU A 184 -5.68 4.25 35.34
CA GLU A 184 -4.82 5.17 36.08
C GLU A 184 -4.39 4.59 37.45
N GLN A 185 -5.33 4.02 38.20
CA GLN A 185 -5.06 3.38 39.49
C GLN A 185 -4.12 2.18 39.35
N ALA A 186 -4.33 1.36 38.31
CA ALA A 186 -3.46 0.23 38.02
C ALA A 186 -2.07 0.66 37.50
N ALA A 187 -1.99 1.71 36.70
CA ALA A 187 -0.73 2.25 36.20
C ALA A 187 0.14 2.80 37.34
N ALA A 188 -0.49 3.39 38.37
CA ALA A 188 0.20 3.88 39.57
C ALA A 188 0.93 2.78 40.37
N VAL A 189 0.58 1.50 40.18
CA VAL A 189 1.32 0.36 40.74
C VAL A 189 2.71 0.22 40.10
N TYR A 190 2.90 0.74 38.87
CA TYR A 190 4.13 0.69 38.09
C TYR A 190 4.60 2.11 37.68
N PRO A 191 4.98 2.98 38.64
CA PRO A 191 5.21 4.40 38.40
C PRO A 191 6.38 4.71 37.45
N ASP A 192 7.28 3.75 37.23
CA ASP A 192 8.45 3.89 36.35
C ASP A 192 8.21 3.37 34.92
N VAL A 193 6.98 2.95 34.59
CA VAL A 193 6.63 2.37 33.29
C VAL A 193 5.80 3.34 32.48
N ASP A 194 6.33 3.73 31.31
CA ASP A 194 5.56 4.43 30.29
C ASP A 194 4.76 3.40 29.48
N PHE A 195 3.45 3.32 29.71
CA PHE A 195 2.54 2.43 28.99
C PHE A 195 2.14 2.95 27.61
N ALA A 196 2.37 4.24 27.31
CA ALA A 196 2.22 4.76 25.95
C ALA A 196 3.43 4.39 25.06
N ALA A 197 4.57 4.02 25.66
CA ALA A 197 5.74 3.57 24.92
C ALA A 197 5.51 2.25 24.17
N PRO A 198 6.12 2.07 22.98
CA PRO A 198 6.00 0.84 22.22
C PRO A 198 6.32 -0.44 22.99
N GLY A 199 5.39 -1.38 22.93
CA GLY A 199 5.51 -2.72 23.49
C GLY A 199 5.49 -2.83 25.00
N ASN A 200 4.89 -1.85 25.68
CA ASN A 200 4.48 -1.94 27.08
C ASN A 200 2.95 -2.03 27.14
N HIS A 201 2.42 -3.04 27.82
CA HIS A 201 0.98 -3.23 27.98
C HIS A 201 0.65 -3.35 29.47
N LEU A 202 -0.31 -2.56 29.95
CA LEU A 202 -0.96 -2.78 31.24
C LEU A 202 -2.19 -3.65 31.02
N ALA A 203 -2.28 -4.77 31.73
CA ALA A 203 -3.46 -5.63 31.75
C ALA A 203 -4.09 -5.61 33.14
N VAL A 204 -5.28 -5.02 33.24
CA VAL A 204 -6.06 -4.90 34.46
C VAL A 204 -7.14 -5.97 34.49
N PHE A 205 -7.10 -6.84 35.50
CA PHE A 205 -8.07 -7.90 35.71
C PHE A 205 -9.05 -7.44 36.79
N SER A 206 -10.29 -7.19 36.39
CA SER A 206 -11.37 -6.81 37.30
C SER A 206 -12.11 -8.05 37.82
N PRO A 207 -12.78 -7.97 38.98
CA PRO A 207 -13.58 -9.08 39.49
C PRO A 207 -14.70 -9.47 38.51
N GLU A 208 -14.94 -10.78 38.31
CA GLU A 208 -16.00 -11.27 37.42
C GLU A 208 -17.40 -10.75 37.83
N GLY A 209 -17.62 -10.48 39.12
CA GLY A 209 -18.87 -9.91 39.65
C GLY A 209 -19.23 -8.51 39.12
N CYS A 210 -18.27 -7.77 38.57
CA CYS A 210 -18.53 -6.43 38.01
C CYS A 210 -19.04 -6.44 36.56
N ALA A 211 -19.21 -7.61 35.95
CA ALA A 211 -19.62 -7.73 34.55
C ALA A 211 -20.92 -6.96 34.23
N GLU A 212 -21.94 -7.07 35.08
CA GLU A 212 -23.23 -6.39 34.86
C GLU A 212 -23.12 -4.86 35.02
N ASP A 213 -22.32 -4.38 35.98
CA ASP A 213 -22.13 -2.95 36.24
C ASP A 213 -21.34 -2.26 35.13
N TYR A 214 -20.29 -2.94 34.63
CA TYR A 214 -19.46 -2.42 33.55
C TYR A 214 -20.15 -2.49 32.18
N GLY A 215 -20.94 -3.55 31.92
CA GLY A 215 -21.63 -3.75 30.65
C GLY A 215 -20.77 -4.31 29.51
N TYR A 216 -19.45 -4.47 29.72
CA TYR A 216 -18.49 -5.00 28.75
C TYR A 216 -17.69 -6.17 29.33
N ALA A 217 -17.14 -7.03 28.47
CA ALA A 217 -16.25 -8.14 28.85
C ALA A 217 -14.77 -7.72 28.90
N GLY A 218 -14.41 -6.77 28.04
CA GLY A 218 -13.09 -6.16 27.99
C GLY A 218 -13.12 -4.79 27.31
N VAL A 219 -12.02 -4.07 27.46
CA VAL A 219 -11.83 -2.73 26.89
C VAL A 219 -10.34 -2.49 26.69
N ALA A 220 -9.99 -1.91 25.55
CA ALA A 220 -8.60 -1.63 25.19
C ALA A 220 -8.48 -0.41 24.27
N ASN A 221 -7.34 0.28 24.35
CA ASN A 221 -7.05 1.32 23.37
C ASN A 221 -6.65 0.72 22.02
N VAL A 222 -7.29 1.14 20.93
CA VAL A 222 -6.99 0.62 19.58
C VAL A 222 -5.70 1.24 19.05
N GLY A 223 -4.78 0.38 18.64
CA GLY A 223 -3.49 0.76 18.08
C GLY A 223 -3.43 0.69 16.56
N THR A 224 -2.21 0.67 16.04
CA THR A 224 -1.95 0.64 14.58
C THR A 224 -0.99 -0.49 14.15
N GLY A 225 -0.65 -1.39 15.08
CA GLY A 225 0.28 -2.49 14.88
C GLY A 225 0.95 -2.94 16.19
N PHE A 226 1.88 -3.89 16.09
CA PHE A 226 2.63 -4.42 17.25
C PHE A 226 3.44 -3.36 18.02
N ALA A 227 3.70 -2.19 17.44
CA ALA A 227 4.41 -1.11 18.12
C ALA A 227 3.54 -0.31 19.11
N THR A 228 2.26 -0.65 19.27
CA THR A 228 1.35 0.10 20.14
C THR A 228 1.44 -0.45 21.56
N GLY A 229 1.83 0.40 22.52
CA GLY A 229 1.62 0.13 23.94
C GLY A 229 0.20 0.50 24.37
N GLY A 230 -0.14 0.27 25.63
CA GLY A 230 -1.38 0.82 26.17
C GLY A 230 -1.96 0.06 27.34
N TYR A 231 -3.26 0.22 27.50
CA TYR A 231 -4.05 -0.19 28.64
C TYR A 231 -5.18 -1.11 28.19
N ILE A 232 -5.31 -2.23 28.89
CA ILE A 232 -6.34 -3.24 28.70
C ILE A 232 -7.00 -3.48 30.04
N GLN A 233 -8.32 -3.61 30.05
CA GLN A 233 -9.05 -4.20 31.15
C GLN A 233 -9.85 -5.41 30.65
N VAL A 234 -9.89 -6.46 31.45
CA VAL A 234 -10.71 -7.66 31.22
C VAL A 234 -11.42 -8.07 32.50
N ILE A 235 -12.62 -8.64 32.34
CA ILE A 235 -13.45 -9.11 33.46
C ILE A 235 -13.53 -10.65 33.47
N GLY A 236 -13.30 -11.32 32.35
CA GLY A 236 -13.39 -12.79 32.23
C GLY A 236 -12.05 -13.54 32.37
N SER A 237 -12.12 -14.75 32.91
CA SER A 237 -10.95 -15.62 33.14
C SER A 237 -10.50 -16.40 31.90
N GLN A 238 -11.28 -16.39 30.83
CA GLN A 238 -10.92 -16.98 29.56
C GLN A 238 -9.84 -16.15 28.87
N TRP A 239 -8.69 -16.76 28.58
CA TRP A 239 -7.57 -16.06 27.94
C TRP A 239 -7.88 -15.51 26.55
N GLY A 240 -8.91 -16.04 25.88
CA GLY A 240 -9.35 -15.53 24.58
C GLY A 240 -9.89 -14.10 24.64
N ILE A 241 -10.46 -13.66 25.77
CA ILE A 241 -10.88 -12.26 25.97
C ILE A 241 -9.65 -11.36 25.98
N LEU A 242 -8.64 -11.66 26.79
CA LEU A 242 -7.40 -10.87 26.76
C LEU A 242 -6.66 -10.95 25.41
N ALA A 243 -6.73 -12.09 24.71
CA ALA A 243 -6.20 -12.19 23.36
C ALA A 243 -6.98 -11.32 22.36
N HIS A 244 -8.29 -11.16 22.54
CA HIS A 244 -9.15 -10.26 21.79
C HIS A 244 -8.69 -8.81 21.95
N GLU A 245 -8.60 -8.34 23.20
CA GLU A 245 -8.20 -6.97 23.54
C GLU A 245 -6.80 -6.60 23.05
N LEU A 246 -5.86 -7.55 23.13
CA LEU A 246 -4.52 -7.38 22.54
C LEU A 246 -4.59 -7.20 21.03
N GLY A 247 -5.57 -7.77 20.35
CA GLY A 247 -5.81 -7.54 18.92
C GLY A 247 -6.16 -6.10 18.60
N HIS A 248 -6.97 -5.44 19.43
CA HIS A 248 -7.22 -4.00 19.34
C HIS A 248 -5.96 -3.18 19.51
N HIS A 249 -5.12 -3.49 20.51
CA HIS A 249 -3.79 -2.88 20.64
C HIS A 249 -2.96 -3.03 19.36
N PHE A 250 -3.09 -4.14 18.64
CA PHE A 250 -2.39 -4.37 17.39
C PHE A 250 -3.09 -3.78 16.16
N GLY A 251 -4.20 -3.05 16.34
CA GLY A 251 -4.92 -2.35 15.28
C GLY A 251 -5.85 -3.23 14.46
N LEU A 252 -6.32 -4.31 15.06
CA LEU A 252 -7.40 -5.14 14.53
C LEU A 252 -8.74 -4.68 15.11
N GLY A 253 -9.78 -4.75 14.29
CA GLY A 253 -11.17 -4.60 14.70
C GLY A 253 -11.83 -5.97 14.88
N HIS A 254 -13.15 -5.97 15.04
CA HIS A 254 -13.94 -7.17 15.31
C HIS A 254 -14.12 -8.03 14.07
N THR A 255 -14.37 -9.33 14.30
CA THR A 255 -14.85 -10.20 13.23
C THR A 255 -16.38 -10.29 13.25
N PHE A 256 -17.00 -9.83 12.19
CA PHE A 256 -18.45 -9.88 11.99
C PHE A 256 -18.86 -11.15 11.25
N LEU A 257 -20.13 -11.52 11.37
CA LEU A 257 -20.80 -12.46 10.50
C LEU A 257 -21.73 -11.69 9.56
N ALA A 258 -21.53 -11.83 8.25
CA ALA A 258 -22.37 -11.26 7.22
C ALA A 258 -23.30 -12.33 6.63
N LEU A 259 -24.60 -12.15 6.81
CA LEU A 259 -25.67 -13.01 6.32
C LEU A 259 -26.46 -12.28 5.24
N ALA A 260 -26.39 -12.77 4.00
CA ALA A 260 -27.15 -12.21 2.89
C ALA A 260 -28.44 -13.00 2.66
N ASP A 261 -29.53 -12.28 2.44
CA ASP A 261 -30.82 -12.83 2.00
C ASP A 261 -31.42 -12.01 0.84
N ASP A 262 -32.70 -12.20 0.54
CA ASP A 262 -33.38 -11.48 -0.56
C ASP A 262 -33.63 -9.99 -0.26
N TYR A 263 -33.52 -9.56 1.01
CA TYR A 263 -33.86 -8.23 1.49
C TYR A 263 -32.64 -7.39 1.87
N GLY A 264 -31.48 -7.99 2.10
CA GLY A 264 -30.25 -7.27 2.39
C GLY A 264 -29.11 -8.14 2.89
N VAL A 265 -28.20 -7.51 3.63
CA VAL A 265 -27.13 -8.17 4.37
C VAL A 265 -27.26 -7.76 5.83
N GLY A 266 -27.51 -8.71 6.71
CA GLY A 266 -27.36 -8.55 8.15
C GLY A 266 -25.92 -8.74 8.56
N GLU A 267 -25.45 -7.87 9.45
CA GLU A 267 -24.10 -7.89 9.98
C GLU A 267 -24.18 -8.07 11.49
N TYR A 268 -23.52 -9.11 12.00
CA TYR A 268 -23.57 -9.48 13.42
C TYR A 268 -22.16 -9.47 13.99
N GLU A 269 -21.89 -8.47 14.82
CA GLU A 269 -20.61 -8.25 15.47
C GLU A 269 -20.19 -9.44 16.32
N TYR A 270 -18.88 -9.72 16.38
CA TYR A 270 -18.27 -10.85 17.08
C TYR A 270 -18.62 -12.27 16.58
N TRP A 271 -19.63 -12.44 15.73
CA TRP A 271 -20.09 -13.77 15.29
C TRP A 271 -19.23 -14.40 14.17
N GLY A 272 -18.13 -13.77 13.78
CA GLY A 272 -17.12 -14.33 12.88
C GLY A 272 -16.22 -15.41 13.50
N LEU A 273 -16.80 -16.40 14.20
CA LEU A 273 -16.21 -17.38 15.16
C LEU A 273 -15.06 -18.31 14.66
N TYR A 274 -14.08 -17.79 13.93
CA TYR A 274 -12.92 -18.51 13.38
C TYR A 274 -11.58 -17.97 13.87
N GLY A 275 -11.53 -16.76 14.44
CA GLY A 275 -10.32 -16.06 14.85
C GLY A 275 -10.43 -15.42 16.24
N PRO A 276 -9.39 -14.69 16.68
CA PRO A 276 -9.32 -14.10 18.02
C PRO A 276 -10.10 -12.81 18.19
N GLN A 277 -10.58 -12.19 17.10
CA GLN A 277 -11.41 -10.98 17.18
C GLN A 277 -12.90 -11.30 17.10
N ALA A 278 -13.26 -12.56 17.32
CA ALA A 278 -14.63 -13.01 17.52
C ALA A 278 -14.94 -13.07 19.02
N LEU A 279 -16.20 -13.31 19.39
CA LEU A 279 -16.54 -13.52 20.80
C LEU A 279 -15.90 -14.80 21.34
N GLN A 280 -15.51 -14.76 22.61
CA GLN A 280 -15.12 -15.96 23.35
C GLN A 280 -16.37 -16.80 23.66
N VAL A 281 -16.44 -18.01 23.11
CA VAL A 281 -17.54 -18.96 23.38
C VAL A 281 -17.07 -20.05 24.32
N ASP A 282 -17.68 -20.13 25.51
CA ASP A 282 -17.36 -21.12 26.53
C ASP A 282 -15.82 -21.24 26.74
N ASP A 283 -15.32 -22.47 26.85
CA ASP A 283 -13.90 -22.80 26.95
C ASP A 283 -13.24 -23.06 25.57
N PHE A 284 -13.89 -22.72 24.45
CA PHE A 284 -13.27 -22.90 23.14
C PHE A 284 -12.08 -21.96 22.97
N GLU A 285 -10.97 -22.47 22.43
CA GLU A 285 -9.82 -21.63 22.13
C GLU A 285 -10.09 -20.80 20.86
N PRO A 286 -9.66 -19.53 20.81
CA PRO A 286 -9.60 -18.77 19.57
C PRO A 286 -8.81 -19.49 18.48
N GLY A 287 -9.27 -19.39 17.24
CA GLY A 287 -8.53 -19.94 16.10
C GLY A 287 -7.25 -19.16 15.81
N VAL A 288 -6.36 -19.74 14.99
CA VAL A 288 -5.23 -18.98 14.45
C VAL A 288 -5.70 -17.73 13.71
N LEU A 289 -4.85 -16.71 13.68
CA LEU A 289 -5.17 -15.42 13.08
C LEU A 289 -5.51 -15.57 11.59
N ASP A 290 -6.61 -14.94 11.16
CA ASP A 290 -7.11 -14.89 9.79
C ASP A 290 -6.07 -14.37 8.80
N GLY A 291 -6.06 -14.90 7.58
CA GLY A 291 -5.16 -14.47 6.51
C GLY A 291 -5.23 -12.97 6.24
N ALA A 292 -6.46 -12.41 6.27
CA ALA A 292 -6.69 -10.97 6.11
C ALA A 292 -6.01 -10.14 7.22
N TYR A 293 -6.11 -10.56 8.48
CA TYR A 293 -5.43 -9.89 9.59
C TYR A 293 -3.91 -10.10 9.57
N ARG A 294 -3.41 -11.25 9.11
CA ARG A 294 -1.97 -11.42 8.88
C ARG A 294 -1.45 -10.46 7.80
N ALA A 295 -2.21 -10.26 6.74
CA ALA A 295 -1.91 -9.29 5.69
C ALA A 295 -1.91 -7.84 6.24
N ARG A 296 -2.93 -7.48 7.03
CA ARG A 296 -3.07 -6.17 7.69
C ARG A 296 -1.87 -5.87 8.60
N LEU A 297 -1.52 -6.80 9.48
CA LEU A 297 -0.37 -6.68 10.38
C LEU A 297 0.99 -6.79 9.67
N GLY A 298 1.01 -7.17 8.39
CA GLY A 298 2.24 -7.29 7.61
C GLY A 298 3.18 -8.37 8.13
N ILE A 299 2.64 -9.50 8.57
CA ILE A 299 3.40 -10.56 9.26
C ILE A 299 4.56 -11.08 8.39
N PRO A 300 5.78 -11.23 8.96
CA PRO A 300 6.95 -11.70 8.23
C PRO A 300 6.70 -13.02 7.49
N GLY A 301 6.94 -13.00 6.18
CA GLY A 301 6.80 -14.17 5.30
C GLY A 301 5.37 -14.49 4.85
N GLU A 302 4.35 -13.75 5.30
CA GLU A 302 2.96 -14.02 4.91
C GLU A 302 2.71 -13.80 3.42
N ALA A 303 3.29 -12.75 2.83
CA ALA A 303 3.17 -12.46 1.40
C ALA A 303 3.67 -13.61 0.48
N ALA A 304 4.52 -14.51 0.99
CA ALA A 304 4.97 -15.70 0.25
C ALA A 304 4.00 -16.89 0.36
N ARG A 305 3.05 -16.83 1.30
CA ARG A 305 2.00 -17.83 1.59
C ARG A 305 0.62 -17.38 1.10
N GLU A 306 0.49 -16.10 0.76
CA GLU A 306 -0.66 -15.59 0.04
C GLU A 306 -0.55 -15.89 -1.46
N ARG A 307 -1.68 -16.28 -2.04
CA ARG A 307 -1.84 -16.34 -3.49
C ARG A 307 -2.87 -15.32 -3.94
N ARG A 308 -2.42 -14.17 -4.39
CA ARG A 308 -3.29 -13.17 -5.02
C ARG A 308 -3.64 -13.56 -6.46
N ILE A 309 -4.93 -13.60 -6.75
CA ILE A 309 -5.45 -13.90 -8.09
C ILE A 309 -5.52 -12.62 -8.91
N ALA A 310 -5.06 -12.67 -10.15
CA ALA A 310 -5.22 -11.55 -11.05
C ALA A 310 -6.71 -11.39 -11.42
N TRP A 311 -7.23 -10.17 -11.30
CA TRP A 311 -8.57 -9.85 -11.76
C TRP A 311 -8.78 -10.28 -13.21
N ASN A 312 -9.94 -10.88 -13.52
CA ASN A 312 -10.27 -11.43 -14.84
C ASN A 312 -9.28 -12.50 -15.36
N SER A 313 -8.52 -13.18 -14.50
CA SER A 313 -7.69 -14.30 -14.95
C SER A 313 -8.54 -15.42 -15.57
N ARG A 314 -7.94 -16.27 -16.39
CA ARG A 314 -8.60 -17.50 -16.84
C ARG A 314 -9.02 -18.34 -15.63
N ALA A 315 -10.13 -19.07 -15.77
CA ALA A 315 -10.58 -20.00 -14.75
C ALA A 315 -9.45 -20.98 -14.40
N ALA A 316 -9.19 -21.15 -13.10
CA ALA A 316 -8.11 -21.98 -12.60
C ALA A 316 -8.44 -22.51 -11.21
N THR A 317 -7.88 -23.68 -10.89
CA THR A 317 -7.99 -24.33 -9.58
C THR A 317 -6.73 -24.06 -8.76
N TYR A 318 -6.93 -23.69 -7.51
CA TYR A 318 -5.87 -23.38 -6.55
C TYR A 318 -5.96 -24.32 -5.35
N SER A 319 -4.80 -24.68 -4.83
CA SER A 319 -4.66 -25.43 -3.57
C SER A 319 -4.46 -24.45 -2.42
N ILE A 320 -5.20 -24.65 -1.33
CA ILE A 320 -5.09 -23.89 -0.08
C ILE A 320 -4.73 -24.89 1.02
N ALA A 321 -3.52 -24.80 1.56
CA ALA A 321 -3.10 -25.56 2.73
C ALA A 321 -3.87 -25.07 3.98
N PRO A 322 -3.98 -25.88 5.05
CA PRO A 322 -4.55 -25.43 6.31
C PRO A 322 -3.93 -24.13 6.78
N LEU A 323 -4.72 -23.21 7.34
CA LEU A 323 -4.21 -21.90 7.79
C LEU A 323 -3.14 -22.00 8.91
N THR A 324 -3.11 -23.13 9.62
CA THR A 324 -2.10 -23.51 10.62
C THR A 324 -0.77 -23.99 10.00
N ALA A 325 -0.73 -24.27 8.69
CA ALA A 325 0.47 -24.75 8.02
C ALA A 325 1.60 -23.71 8.02
N THR A 326 2.83 -24.20 8.02
CA THR A 326 4.06 -23.37 8.02
C THR A 326 4.64 -23.16 6.62
N SER A 327 4.01 -23.71 5.58
CA SER A 327 4.47 -23.64 4.20
C SER A 327 3.33 -23.86 3.22
N GLY A 328 3.54 -23.49 1.96
CA GLY A 328 2.51 -23.54 0.92
C GLY A 328 1.59 -22.33 0.97
N THR A 329 0.61 -22.30 0.07
CA THR A 329 -0.41 -21.25 0.05
C THR A 329 -1.40 -21.48 1.18
N THR A 330 -1.45 -20.62 2.19
CA THR A 330 -2.42 -20.72 3.30
C THR A 330 -3.64 -19.83 3.10
N SER A 331 -3.50 -18.79 2.27
CA SER A 331 -4.57 -17.84 1.98
C SER A 331 -4.62 -17.54 0.48
N LEU A 332 -5.83 -17.52 -0.08
CA LEU A 332 -6.09 -17.12 -1.46
C LEU A 332 -6.78 -15.75 -1.44
N VAL A 333 -6.24 -14.78 -2.18
CA VAL A 333 -6.78 -13.40 -2.21
C VAL A 333 -7.41 -13.14 -3.58
N ILE A 334 -8.70 -12.85 -3.58
CA ILE A 334 -9.51 -12.67 -4.78
C ILE A 334 -9.96 -11.20 -4.85
N PRO A 335 -9.42 -10.40 -5.79
CA PRO A 335 -9.82 -9.02 -5.94
C PRO A 335 -11.28 -8.93 -6.39
N GLY A 336 -11.99 -7.96 -5.83
CA GLY A 336 -13.33 -7.55 -6.23
C GLY A 336 -13.32 -6.76 -7.54
N PRO A 337 -14.50 -6.53 -8.13
CA PRO A 337 -14.64 -5.85 -9.42
C PRO A 337 -14.43 -4.33 -9.41
N ASP A 338 -14.48 -3.72 -8.23
CA ASP A 338 -14.24 -2.29 -7.98
C ASP A 338 -12.74 -1.96 -7.99
N GLY A 339 -11.89 -2.93 -7.68
CA GLY A 339 -10.44 -2.79 -7.61
C GLY A 339 -9.91 -2.53 -6.20
N ASP A 340 -10.81 -2.29 -5.25
CA ASP A 340 -10.52 -1.94 -3.86
C ASP A 340 -10.93 -3.06 -2.90
N SER A 341 -12.04 -3.77 -3.17
CA SER A 341 -12.46 -4.91 -2.35
C SER A 341 -11.53 -6.12 -2.56
N GLU A 342 -11.22 -6.84 -1.49
CA GLU A 342 -10.49 -8.12 -1.55
C GLU A 342 -11.20 -9.19 -0.71
N LEU A 343 -11.43 -10.37 -1.29
CA LEU A 343 -11.94 -11.52 -0.57
C LEU A 343 -10.79 -12.47 -0.24
N TYR A 344 -10.65 -12.79 1.04
CA TYR A 344 -9.72 -13.77 1.55
C TYR A 344 -10.41 -15.13 1.71
N LEU A 345 -9.71 -16.17 1.28
CA LEU A 345 -10.12 -17.57 1.47
C LEU A 345 -9.05 -18.31 2.26
N ASP A 346 -9.42 -18.77 3.44
CA ASP A 346 -8.56 -19.55 4.33
C ASP A 346 -9.12 -20.96 4.53
N TYR A 347 -8.28 -21.99 4.49
CA TYR A 347 -8.74 -23.34 4.81
C TYR A 347 -8.63 -23.61 6.33
N ARG A 348 -9.78 -23.58 7.00
CA ARG A 348 -9.97 -23.84 8.44
C ARG A 348 -10.20 -25.33 8.66
N SER A 349 -9.12 -26.11 8.73
CA SER A 349 -9.20 -27.57 8.86
C SER A 349 -9.59 -28.06 10.26
N GLY A 350 -9.48 -27.21 11.28
CA GLY A 350 -9.68 -27.57 12.68
C GLY A 350 -8.61 -28.52 13.22
N ALA A 351 -7.42 -28.53 12.62
CA ALA A 351 -6.29 -29.37 13.02
C ALA A 351 -5.14 -28.52 13.59
N GLY A 352 -4.22 -29.17 14.31
CA GLY A 352 -3.09 -28.48 14.92
C GLY A 352 -3.53 -27.58 16.07
N THR A 353 -3.08 -26.33 16.07
CA THR A 353 -3.46 -25.32 17.08
C THR A 353 -4.96 -25.00 17.08
N ASP A 354 -5.67 -25.28 15.98
CA ASP A 354 -7.11 -25.06 15.91
C ASP A 354 -7.93 -26.24 16.46
N ALA A 355 -7.32 -27.29 17.00
CA ALA A 355 -8.04 -28.51 17.39
C ALA A 355 -9.09 -28.30 18.51
N ARG A 356 -8.97 -27.19 19.27
CA ARG A 356 -9.85 -26.83 20.38
C ARG A 356 -10.77 -25.64 20.07
N THR A 357 -10.86 -25.23 18.81
CA THR A 357 -11.76 -24.15 18.41
C THR A 357 -13.20 -24.65 18.29
N LEU A 358 -14.15 -23.72 18.37
CA LEU A 358 -15.56 -24.02 18.22
C LEU A 358 -15.88 -24.71 16.89
N TYR A 359 -15.32 -24.22 15.77
CA TYR A 359 -15.53 -24.81 14.43
C TYR A 359 -14.84 -26.17 14.24
N ALA A 360 -13.89 -26.53 15.10
CA ALA A 360 -13.23 -27.83 15.07
C ALA A 360 -14.00 -28.90 15.87
N SER A 361 -14.93 -28.49 16.73
CA SER A 361 -15.68 -29.38 17.64
C SER A 361 -16.51 -30.43 16.89
N THR A 362 -16.64 -31.62 17.48
CA THR A 362 -17.46 -32.69 16.93
C THR A 362 -18.94 -32.34 17.09
N GLY A 363 -19.67 -32.25 15.98
CA GLY A 363 -21.12 -31.99 15.97
C GLY A 363 -21.52 -30.74 15.21
N ASN A 364 -20.58 -29.83 14.94
CA ASN A 364 -20.79 -28.46 14.43
C ASN A 364 -21.80 -27.66 15.27
N ARG A 365 -21.38 -26.52 15.80
CA ARG A 365 -22.27 -25.70 16.65
C ARG A 365 -23.12 -24.80 15.77
N THR A 366 -24.43 -24.83 16.00
CA THR A 366 -25.38 -23.95 15.31
C THR A 366 -25.76 -22.80 16.23
N ALA A 367 -25.50 -21.58 15.79
CA ALA A 367 -26.01 -20.37 16.39
C ALA A 367 -27.37 -20.03 15.75
N THR A 368 -28.28 -19.52 16.58
CA THR A 368 -29.67 -19.19 16.24
C THR A 368 -29.98 -17.78 16.71
N GLY A 369 -31.03 -17.15 16.19
CA GLY A 369 -31.45 -15.81 16.62
C GLY A 369 -30.98 -14.67 15.71
N PHE A 370 -30.45 -15.00 14.53
CA PHE A 370 -30.25 -14.06 13.44
C PHE A 370 -31.53 -13.93 12.61
N ASP A 371 -31.79 -12.74 12.09
CA ASP A 371 -33.00 -12.46 11.30
C ASP A 371 -33.05 -13.29 10.00
N GLU A 372 -31.89 -13.55 9.38
CA GLU A 372 -31.80 -14.34 8.13
C GLU A 372 -31.91 -15.85 8.38
N GLY A 373 -31.56 -16.32 9.57
CA GLY A 373 -31.68 -17.72 9.98
C GLY A 373 -30.41 -18.33 10.61
N ASP A 374 -30.43 -19.64 10.80
CA ASP A 374 -29.46 -20.32 11.66
C ASP A 374 -28.12 -20.55 10.95
N VAL A 375 -27.02 -20.42 11.71
CA VAL A 375 -25.65 -20.56 11.17
C VAL A 375 -24.89 -21.67 11.87
N THR A 376 -24.44 -22.66 11.09
CA THR A 376 -23.60 -23.75 11.59
C THR A 376 -22.11 -23.43 11.36
N PHE A 377 -21.34 -23.38 12.44
CA PHE A 377 -19.89 -23.20 12.40
C PHE A 377 -19.18 -24.55 12.34
N GLY A 378 -18.26 -24.69 11.39
CA GLY A 378 -17.59 -25.95 11.12
C GLY A 378 -16.38 -25.77 10.23
N ARG A 379 -15.62 -26.85 10.06
CA ARG A 379 -14.42 -26.87 9.21
C ARG A 379 -14.79 -26.58 7.76
N GLY A 380 -13.92 -25.86 7.05
CA GLY A 380 -14.16 -25.55 5.64
C GLY A 380 -13.24 -24.46 5.10
N VAL A 381 -13.56 -23.98 3.90
CA VAL A 381 -12.96 -22.77 3.34
C VAL A 381 -13.73 -21.59 3.92
N HIS A 382 -13.10 -20.81 4.77
CA HIS A 382 -13.65 -19.62 5.41
C HIS A 382 -13.42 -18.42 4.49
N LEU A 383 -14.46 -17.61 4.30
CA LEU A 383 -14.47 -16.48 3.37
C LEU A 383 -14.55 -15.19 4.19
N THR A 384 -13.61 -14.28 3.99
CA THR A 384 -13.58 -13.02 4.73
C THR A 384 -13.37 -11.80 3.84
N LEU A 385 -14.06 -10.71 4.16
CA LEU A 385 -13.89 -9.38 3.57
C LEU A 385 -13.35 -8.44 4.66
N PRO A 386 -12.11 -7.92 4.55
CA PRO A 386 -11.61 -6.92 5.47
C PRO A 386 -12.26 -5.55 5.19
N ASP A 387 -12.53 -4.80 6.25
CA ASP A 387 -12.76 -3.36 6.18
C ASP A 387 -11.51 -2.63 6.67
N ASP A 388 -10.89 -1.86 5.78
CA ASP A 388 -9.67 -1.15 6.10
C ASP A 388 -9.90 0.04 7.05
N ALA A 389 -11.09 0.62 7.06
CA ALA A 389 -11.41 1.84 7.82
C ALA A 389 -11.25 1.61 9.32
N ASP A 390 -11.94 0.59 9.84
CA ASP A 390 -12.00 0.29 11.28
C ASP A 390 -11.18 -0.96 11.64
N GLY A 391 -10.74 -1.71 10.62
CA GLY A 391 -9.95 -2.92 10.81
C GLY A 391 -10.75 -4.16 11.10
N ASP A 392 -12.05 -4.10 10.83
CA ASP A 392 -12.98 -5.20 10.97
C ASP A 392 -12.80 -6.26 9.88
N LEU A 393 -13.38 -7.43 10.14
CA LEU A 393 -13.34 -8.55 9.23
C LEU A 393 -14.70 -9.26 9.14
N TYR A 394 -15.30 -9.24 7.97
CA TYR A 394 -16.61 -9.82 7.73
C TYR A 394 -16.48 -11.27 7.25
N THR A 395 -16.92 -12.22 8.07
CA THR A 395 -17.12 -13.62 7.69
C THR A 395 -18.36 -13.75 6.81
N ILE A 396 -18.18 -14.18 5.57
CA ILE A 396 -19.29 -14.35 4.62
C ILE A 396 -19.94 -15.71 4.82
N ALA A 397 -21.18 -15.72 5.31
CA ALA A 397 -21.94 -16.94 5.51
C ALA A 397 -22.30 -17.60 4.17
N VAL A 398 -22.26 -18.93 4.16
CA VAL A 398 -22.52 -19.78 3.00
C VAL A 398 -23.95 -20.31 3.09
N PRO A 399 -24.88 -19.87 2.23
CA PRO A 399 -26.25 -20.37 2.25
C PRO A 399 -26.27 -21.85 1.85
N THR A 400 -26.99 -22.68 2.62
CA THR A 400 -27.17 -24.12 2.32
C THR A 400 -28.60 -24.45 1.90
N SER A 401 -29.57 -23.78 2.53
CA SER A 401 -31.00 -23.84 2.20
C SER A 401 -31.67 -22.59 2.76
N ALA A 402 -32.95 -22.36 2.45
CA ALA A 402 -33.68 -21.23 3.01
C ALA A 402 -33.55 -21.20 4.55
N GLY A 403 -33.12 -20.06 5.10
CA GLY A 403 -32.92 -19.85 6.54
C GLY A 403 -31.81 -20.69 7.19
N ARG A 404 -30.88 -21.26 6.41
CA ARG A 404 -29.78 -22.09 6.91
C ARG A 404 -28.48 -21.74 6.22
N TYR A 405 -27.47 -21.45 7.03
CA TYR A 405 -26.15 -21.06 6.57
C TYR A 405 -25.04 -21.85 7.26
N ARG A 406 -23.85 -21.80 6.69
CA ARG A 406 -22.60 -22.24 7.32
C ARG A 406 -21.61 -21.10 7.39
N GLY A 407 -20.81 -21.02 8.45
CA GLY A 407 -19.73 -20.04 8.55
C GLY A 407 -18.54 -20.30 7.60
N ALA A 408 -18.48 -21.47 6.97
CA ALA A 408 -17.45 -21.84 6.01
C ALA A 408 -18.02 -22.73 4.89
N ALA A 409 -17.42 -22.63 3.71
CA ALA A 409 -17.79 -23.41 2.54
C ALA A 409 -17.23 -24.83 2.62
N ALA A 410 -18.01 -25.81 2.20
CA ALA A 410 -17.63 -27.22 2.13
C ALA A 410 -17.36 -27.68 0.69
N ALA A 411 -16.72 -28.83 0.55
CA ALA A 411 -16.55 -29.47 -0.75
C ALA A 411 -17.90 -29.69 -1.47
N GLY A 412 -17.97 -29.30 -2.73
CA GLY A 412 -19.18 -29.32 -3.55
C GLY A 412 -19.85 -27.96 -3.70
N ASP A 413 -19.60 -27.00 -2.79
CA ASP A 413 -20.23 -25.68 -2.83
C ASP A 413 -19.82 -24.89 -4.08
N VAL A 414 -20.78 -24.13 -4.60
CA VAL A 414 -20.60 -23.17 -5.67
C VAL A 414 -21.16 -21.83 -5.21
N LEU A 415 -20.28 -20.84 -5.07
CA LEU A 415 -20.62 -19.50 -4.60
C LEU A 415 -20.48 -18.50 -5.74
N THR A 416 -21.52 -17.71 -5.98
CA THR A 416 -21.50 -16.61 -6.94
C THR A 416 -21.47 -15.29 -6.21
N LEU A 417 -20.38 -14.54 -6.38
CA LEU A 417 -20.12 -13.31 -5.64
C LEU A 417 -20.19 -12.09 -6.57
N TRP A 418 -20.40 -10.92 -5.97
CA TRP A 418 -20.48 -9.62 -6.66
C TRP A 418 -21.43 -9.62 -7.86
N GLY A 419 -22.66 -10.09 -7.66
CA GLY A 419 -23.67 -10.19 -8.73
C GLY A 419 -23.29 -11.17 -9.84
N GLY A 420 -22.64 -12.28 -9.47
CA GLY A 420 -22.23 -13.33 -10.40
C GLY A 420 -20.95 -13.02 -11.20
N ARG A 421 -20.19 -11.99 -10.83
CA ARG A 421 -18.92 -11.63 -11.51
C ARG A 421 -17.78 -12.59 -11.17
N VAL A 422 -17.84 -13.22 -10.01
CA VAL A 422 -16.89 -14.26 -9.59
C VAL A 422 -17.67 -15.48 -9.15
N THR A 423 -17.22 -16.65 -9.56
CA THR A 423 -17.72 -17.93 -9.12
C THR A 423 -16.59 -18.70 -8.45
N LEU A 424 -16.83 -19.15 -7.22
CA LEU A 424 -15.95 -20.03 -6.47
C LEU A 424 -16.58 -21.41 -6.46
N ARG A 425 -15.83 -22.43 -6.86
CA ARG A 425 -16.24 -23.84 -6.70
C ARG A 425 -15.28 -24.54 -5.77
N ILE A 426 -15.77 -25.00 -4.63
CA ILE A 426 -14.99 -25.76 -3.66
C ILE A 426 -14.95 -27.22 -4.14
N GLY A 427 -13.79 -27.67 -4.59
CA GLY A 427 -13.60 -28.97 -5.20
C GLY A 427 -13.48 -30.10 -4.19
N SER A 428 -12.39 -30.10 -3.41
CA SER A 428 -12.12 -31.11 -2.38
C SER A 428 -11.57 -30.43 -1.12
N GLN A 429 -11.72 -31.11 0.02
CA GLN A 429 -11.17 -30.72 1.30
C GLN A 429 -10.65 -31.97 1.99
N THR A 430 -9.40 -31.93 2.43
CA THR A 430 -8.72 -33.01 3.13
C THR A 430 -7.90 -32.42 4.27
N ALA A 431 -7.39 -33.25 5.18
CA ALA A 431 -6.47 -32.76 6.21
C ALA A 431 -5.25 -31.99 5.65
N ALA A 432 -4.84 -32.28 4.41
CA ALA A 432 -3.70 -31.64 3.75
C ALA A 432 -4.04 -30.31 3.06
N GLY A 433 -5.32 -30.00 2.83
CA GLY A 433 -5.73 -28.77 2.14
C GLY A 433 -7.06 -28.87 1.40
N ALA A 434 -7.48 -27.73 0.87
CA ALA A 434 -8.65 -27.53 0.03
C ALA A 434 -8.28 -27.17 -1.41
N GLN A 435 -9.14 -27.55 -2.36
CA GLN A 435 -9.05 -27.13 -3.76
C GLN A 435 -10.19 -26.16 -4.09
N VAL A 436 -9.87 -24.98 -4.61
CA VAL A 436 -10.86 -23.96 -5.00
C VAL A 436 -10.66 -23.55 -6.45
N THR A 437 -11.70 -23.70 -7.27
CA THR A 437 -11.71 -23.15 -8.64
C THR A 437 -12.29 -21.76 -8.63
N VAL A 438 -11.52 -20.78 -9.09
CA VAL A 438 -11.97 -19.39 -9.26
C VAL A 438 -12.26 -19.16 -10.73
N THR A 439 -13.47 -18.67 -11.02
CA THR A 439 -13.90 -18.30 -12.37
C THR A 439 -14.42 -16.87 -12.34
N TYR A 440 -13.90 -16.01 -13.21
CA TYR A 440 -14.49 -14.71 -13.46
C TYR A 440 -15.53 -14.83 -14.56
N ALA A 441 -16.70 -14.19 -14.38
CA ALA A 441 -17.66 -14.05 -15.47
C ALA A 441 -16.99 -13.31 -16.64
N ALA A 442 -17.32 -13.72 -17.86
CA ALA A 442 -16.80 -13.08 -19.06
C ALA A 442 -17.24 -11.62 -19.11
N ARG A 443 -16.36 -10.70 -18.70
CA ARG A 443 -16.52 -9.28 -18.97
C ARG A 443 -15.99 -8.94 -20.36
N PRO A 444 -16.61 -7.99 -21.07
CA PRO A 444 -16.06 -7.54 -22.34
C PRO A 444 -14.67 -6.96 -22.07
N ALA A 445 -13.66 -7.58 -22.69
CA ALA A 445 -12.29 -7.10 -22.60
C ALA A 445 -12.21 -5.60 -22.92
N VAL A 446 -11.37 -4.87 -22.19
CA VAL A 446 -11.24 -3.41 -22.35
C VAL A 446 -10.58 -3.11 -23.69
N ALA A 447 -11.07 -2.08 -24.40
CA ALA A 447 -10.44 -1.67 -25.66
C ALA A 447 -9.00 -1.19 -25.41
N THR A 448 -8.05 -1.67 -26.23
CA THR A 448 -6.66 -1.24 -26.15
C THR A 448 -6.23 -0.46 -27.39
N THR A 449 -5.24 0.41 -27.22
CA THR A 449 -4.55 1.11 -28.31
C THR A 449 -3.09 0.68 -28.32
N SER A 450 -2.67 0.03 -29.41
CA SER A 450 -1.26 -0.27 -29.67
C SER A 450 -0.55 0.97 -30.22
N ARG A 451 0.72 1.17 -29.85
CA ARG A 451 1.62 2.16 -30.44
C ARG A 451 2.96 1.49 -30.75
N ILE A 452 3.55 1.89 -31.86
CA ILE A 452 4.86 1.43 -32.31
C ILE A 452 5.72 2.64 -32.70
N SER A 453 6.95 2.67 -32.20
CA SER A 453 7.96 3.66 -32.55
C SER A 453 9.22 2.96 -33.03
N VAL A 454 9.69 3.37 -34.20
CA VAL A 454 10.90 2.83 -34.82
C VAL A 454 11.74 4.01 -35.31
N PRO A 455 12.96 4.23 -34.80
CA PRO A 455 13.82 5.30 -35.25
C PRO A 455 14.34 5.02 -36.67
N SER A 456 14.86 6.06 -37.35
CA SER A 456 15.50 5.84 -38.66
C SER A 456 16.71 4.91 -38.51
N VAL A 457 16.79 3.89 -39.35
CA VAL A 457 17.88 2.91 -39.34
C VAL A 457 18.68 3.04 -40.64
N VAL A 458 19.98 2.77 -40.57
CA VAL A 458 20.84 2.67 -41.77
C VAL A 458 20.86 1.24 -42.26
N GLU A 459 20.91 1.05 -43.56
CA GLU A 459 21.05 -0.27 -44.18
C GLU A 459 22.15 -1.12 -43.53
N GLY A 460 21.81 -2.40 -43.33
CA GLY A 460 22.65 -3.39 -42.69
C GLY A 460 22.78 -3.24 -41.16
N SER A 461 22.16 -2.22 -40.54
CA SER A 461 22.25 -1.98 -39.10
C SER A 461 21.04 -2.54 -38.34
N LYS A 462 21.22 -2.85 -37.05
CA LYS A 462 20.09 -3.17 -36.14
C LYS A 462 19.51 -1.90 -35.54
N GLY A 463 18.18 -1.79 -35.52
CA GLY A 463 17.43 -0.74 -34.82
C GLY A 463 16.65 -1.30 -33.64
N LYS A 464 16.29 -0.44 -32.67
CA LYS A 464 15.36 -0.77 -31.58
C LYS A 464 13.94 -0.37 -31.96
N VAL A 465 12.99 -1.29 -31.83
CA VAL A 465 11.57 -1.05 -32.05
C VAL A 465 10.89 -1.02 -30.67
N SER A 466 10.27 0.10 -30.34
CA SER A 466 9.56 0.28 -29.06
C SER A 466 8.07 0.08 -29.28
N VAL A 467 7.46 -0.74 -28.42
CA VAL A 467 6.04 -1.06 -28.46
C VAL A 467 5.42 -0.74 -27.11
N SER A 468 4.24 -0.12 -27.14
CA SER A 468 3.40 0.06 -25.97
C SER A 468 1.94 -0.23 -26.30
N VAL A 469 1.20 -0.79 -25.35
CA VAL A 469 -0.24 -1.02 -25.40
C VAL A 469 -0.87 -0.34 -24.18
N SER A 470 -1.99 0.37 -24.37
CA SER A 470 -2.69 1.08 -23.28
C SER A 470 -3.33 0.12 -22.26
N ALA A 471 -3.95 0.69 -21.21
CA ALA A 471 -4.72 -0.03 -20.19
C ALA A 471 -3.91 -1.08 -19.39
N GLY A 472 -2.59 -0.88 -19.27
CA GLY A 472 -1.72 -1.82 -18.53
C GLY A 472 -1.69 -3.23 -19.13
N ALA A 473 -2.07 -3.39 -20.40
CA ALA A 473 -2.28 -4.68 -21.04
C ALA A 473 -1.09 -5.64 -20.88
N THR A 474 -1.41 -6.91 -20.66
CA THR A 474 -0.43 -7.99 -20.49
C THR A 474 -0.44 -8.93 -21.69
N GLY A 475 0.35 -9.99 -21.67
CA GLY A 475 0.33 -10.99 -22.73
C GLY A 475 1.21 -10.65 -23.94
N SER A 476 0.94 -11.31 -25.07
CA SER A 476 1.87 -11.37 -26.20
C SER A 476 1.61 -10.32 -27.28
N VAL A 477 2.69 -9.70 -27.75
CA VAL A 477 2.68 -8.79 -28.89
C VAL A 477 3.64 -9.28 -29.96
N SER A 478 3.23 -9.19 -31.23
CA SER A 478 4.03 -9.59 -32.38
C SER A 478 4.34 -8.40 -33.27
N VAL A 479 5.59 -8.28 -33.73
CA VAL A 479 6.01 -7.25 -34.68
C VAL A 479 6.26 -7.89 -36.04
N TYR A 480 5.81 -7.22 -37.09
CA TYR A 480 5.94 -7.59 -38.49
C TYR A 480 6.66 -6.47 -39.24
N GLN A 481 7.49 -6.83 -40.21
CA GLN A 481 8.06 -5.91 -41.19
C GLN A 481 7.58 -6.31 -42.58
N ASP A 482 6.98 -5.37 -43.30
CA ASP A 482 6.47 -5.57 -44.65
C ASP A 482 5.55 -6.82 -44.76
N GLY A 483 4.79 -7.09 -43.71
CA GLY A 483 3.90 -8.26 -43.61
C GLY A 483 4.55 -9.54 -43.05
N THR A 484 5.88 -9.63 -42.98
CA THR A 484 6.59 -10.79 -42.41
C THR A 484 6.81 -10.64 -40.92
N LYS A 485 6.43 -11.65 -40.13
CA LYS A 485 6.61 -11.66 -38.68
C LYS A 485 8.11 -11.68 -38.32
N ILE A 486 8.55 -10.73 -37.50
CA ILE A 486 9.93 -10.63 -37.02
C ILE A 486 10.09 -11.41 -35.72
N ALA A 487 9.21 -11.15 -34.75
CA ALA A 487 9.31 -11.71 -33.40
C ALA A 487 7.99 -11.55 -32.62
N THR A 488 7.86 -12.33 -31.54
CA THR A 488 6.83 -12.18 -30.51
C THR A 488 7.52 -11.98 -29.16
N ARG A 489 6.98 -11.07 -28.33
CA ARG A 489 7.43 -10.86 -26.94
C ARG A 489 6.24 -10.58 -26.03
N THR A 490 6.42 -10.85 -24.74
CA THR A 490 5.45 -10.52 -23.70
C THR A 490 5.59 -9.05 -23.29
N LEU A 491 4.46 -8.42 -22.94
CA LEU A 491 4.41 -7.08 -22.35
C LEU A 491 4.75 -7.13 -20.86
N VAL A 492 5.47 -6.13 -20.37
CA VAL A 492 5.66 -5.85 -18.95
C VAL A 492 5.21 -4.41 -18.72
N GLY A 493 4.18 -4.20 -17.88
CA GLY A 493 3.56 -2.89 -17.68
C GLY A 493 3.07 -2.24 -18.98
N GLY A 494 2.48 -3.02 -19.88
CA GLY A 494 2.02 -2.55 -21.19
C GLY A 494 3.13 -2.21 -22.20
N ARG A 495 4.40 -2.56 -21.95
CA ARG A 495 5.54 -2.16 -22.80
C ARG A 495 6.45 -3.34 -23.13
N THR A 496 7.14 -3.25 -24.27
CA THR A 496 8.23 -4.16 -24.63
C THR A 496 9.13 -3.57 -25.71
N LEU A 497 10.31 -4.15 -25.89
CA LEU A 497 11.31 -3.74 -26.88
C LEU A 497 11.66 -4.90 -27.83
N PHE A 498 11.81 -4.59 -29.11
CA PHE A 498 12.28 -5.50 -30.14
C PHE A 498 13.55 -4.95 -30.82
N SER A 499 14.27 -5.82 -31.51
CA SER A 499 15.32 -5.44 -32.46
C SER A 499 14.84 -5.71 -33.87
N THR A 500 15.21 -4.85 -34.82
CA THR A 500 14.96 -5.12 -36.24
C THR A 500 15.78 -6.32 -36.72
N PRO A 501 15.36 -7.00 -37.80
CA PRO A 501 16.15 -8.06 -38.42
C PRO A 501 17.55 -7.58 -38.83
N HIS A 502 18.48 -8.53 -38.94
CA HIS A 502 19.78 -8.27 -39.54
C HIS A 502 19.62 -8.06 -41.06
N GLY A 503 20.34 -7.11 -41.66
CA GLY A 503 20.33 -6.91 -43.11
C GLY A 503 19.08 -6.21 -43.66
N LEU A 504 18.50 -5.27 -42.91
CA LEU A 504 17.46 -4.36 -43.44
C LEU A 504 17.97 -3.68 -44.72
N LYS A 505 17.31 -3.93 -45.86
CA LYS A 505 17.65 -3.23 -47.12
C LYS A 505 17.09 -1.82 -47.10
N ALA A 506 17.78 -0.91 -47.78
CA ALA A 506 17.36 0.48 -47.94
C ALA A 506 15.92 0.63 -48.50
N GLY A 507 15.32 1.78 -48.22
CA GLY A 507 13.99 2.16 -48.71
C GLY A 507 12.91 2.23 -47.64
N LYS A 508 11.66 2.38 -48.09
CA LYS A 508 10.48 2.48 -47.23
C LYS A 508 10.11 1.11 -46.66
N ARG A 509 10.01 1.00 -45.33
CA ARG A 509 9.68 -0.23 -44.59
C ARG A 509 8.51 0.03 -43.66
N THR A 510 7.51 -0.84 -43.69
CA THR A 510 6.36 -0.75 -42.79
C THR A 510 6.53 -1.73 -41.65
N PHE A 511 6.47 -1.22 -40.42
CA PHE A 511 6.45 -2.04 -39.21
C PHE A 511 5.04 -2.04 -38.63
N THR A 512 4.50 -3.23 -38.45
CA THR A 512 3.18 -3.43 -37.85
C THR A 512 3.33 -4.17 -36.53
N VAL A 513 2.73 -3.65 -35.48
CA VAL A 513 2.55 -4.35 -34.22
C VAL A 513 1.14 -4.92 -34.14
N ARG A 514 1.02 -6.16 -33.70
CA ARG A 514 -0.25 -6.84 -33.42
C ARG A 514 -0.24 -7.36 -32.00
N TYR A 515 -1.13 -6.82 -31.19
CA TYR A 515 -1.44 -7.32 -29.86
C TYR A 515 -2.65 -8.25 -29.96
N ALA A 516 -2.51 -9.49 -29.50
CA ALA A 516 -3.53 -10.52 -29.64
C ALA A 516 -4.70 -10.37 -28.65
N GLY A 517 -4.57 -9.50 -27.66
CA GLY A 517 -5.47 -9.44 -26.51
C GLY A 517 -5.07 -10.39 -25.39
N ASP A 518 -5.73 -10.24 -24.26
CA ASP A 518 -5.72 -11.13 -23.11
C ASP A 518 -7.14 -11.18 -22.50
N PRO A 519 -7.42 -12.00 -21.48
CA PRO A 519 -8.77 -12.06 -20.89
C PRO A 519 -9.34 -10.70 -20.42
N ALA A 520 -8.47 -9.74 -20.08
CA ALA A 520 -8.87 -8.40 -19.63
C ALA A 520 -8.85 -7.36 -20.76
N SER A 521 -8.18 -7.62 -21.88
CA SER A 521 -7.83 -6.62 -22.90
C SER A 521 -8.12 -7.09 -24.32
N LYS A 522 -8.85 -6.28 -25.11
CA LYS A 522 -9.09 -6.57 -26.53
C LYS A 522 -7.81 -6.47 -27.34
N ALA A 523 -7.73 -7.27 -28.39
CA ALA A 523 -6.69 -7.17 -29.41
C ALA A 523 -6.63 -5.77 -30.02
N SER A 524 -5.44 -5.31 -30.37
CA SER A 524 -5.25 -4.05 -31.09
C SER A 524 -4.03 -4.13 -32.02
N SER A 525 -3.94 -3.20 -32.96
CA SER A 525 -2.80 -3.13 -33.87
C SER A 525 -2.43 -1.69 -34.19
N ALA A 526 -1.19 -1.47 -34.57
CA ALA A 526 -0.71 -0.19 -35.08
C ALA A 526 0.39 -0.43 -36.10
N SER A 527 0.54 0.50 -37.04
CA SER A 527 1.62 0.46 -38.02
C SER A 527 2.34 1.80 -38.09
N THR A 528 3.63 1.74 -38.40
CA THR A 528 4.43 2.91 -38.71
C THR A 528 5.32 2.61 -39.91
N THR A 529 5.68 3.64 -40.66
CA THR A 529 6.58 3.51 -41.80
C THR A 529 7.87 4.26 -41.53
N VAL A 530 8.99 3.57 -41.76
CA VAL A 530 10.34 4.11 -41.60
C VAL A 530 11.07 4.05 -42.94
N ILE A 531 11.91 5.05 -43.19
CA ILE A 531 12.87 5.01 -44.28
C ILE A 531 14.18 4.44 -43.73
N VAL A 532 14.56 3.25 -44.19
CA VAL A 532 15.90 2.70 -43.99
C VAL A 532 16.82 3.42 -44.95
N LYS A 533 17.78 4.18 -44.41
CA LYS A 533 18.69 4.99 -45.22
C LYS A 533 19.74 4.12 -45.87
N ASP A 534 19.95 4.38 -47.15
CA ASP A 534 21.01 3.79 -47.94
C ASP A 534 22.39 4.33 -47.51
N ARG A 535 23.41 3.47 -47.57
CA ARG A 535 24.80 3.88 -47.34
C ARG A 535 25.29 4.65 -48.56
N SER A 536 26.08 5.70 -48.35
CA SER A 536 26.72 6.40 -49.47
C SER A 536 28.22 6.44 -49.37
N SER A 537 28.84 6.55 -50.54
CA SER A 537 30.21 7.03 -50.70
C SER A 537 30.24 8.21 -51.65
N VAL A 538 31.29 9.03 -51.58
CA VAL A 538 31.46 10.19 -52.47
C VAL A 538 32.80 10.08 -53.17
N SER A 539 32.80 10.31 -54.48
CA SER A 539 34.02 10.59 -55.23
C SER A 539 34.00 12.02 -55.78
N ALA A 540 35.17 12.62 -55.90
CA ALA A 540 35.32 13.97 -56.42
C ALA A 540 36.55 14.07 -57.30
N SER A 541 36.45 14.86 -58.37
CA SER A 541 37.55 15.15 -59.29
C SER A 541 37.62 16.63 -59.57
N ALA A 542 38.83 17.13 -59.81
CA ALA A 542 39.06 18.53 -60.12
C ALA A 542 40.10 18.64 -61.23
N LYS A 543 39.84 19.49 -62.23
CA LYS A 543 40.80 19.77 -63.30
C LYS A 543 41.77 20.87 -62.85
N LYS A 544 42.99 20.86 -63.40
CA LYS A 544 43.94 21.96 -63.20
C LYS A 544 43.34 23.25 -63.77
N VAL A 545 43.56 24.38 -63.09
CA VAL A 545 43.01 25.69 -63.46
C VAL A 545 44.10 26.76 -63.42
N ARG A 546 44.04 27.78 -64.28
CA ARG A 546 44.95 28.93 -64.21
C ARG A 546 44.52 29.90 -63.12
N GLN A 547 45.49 30.57 -62.49
CA GLN A 547 45.23 31.61 -61.49
C GLN A 547 44.35 32.73 -62.07
N GLY A 548 43.31 33.10 -61.32
CA GLY A 548 42.27 34.07 -61.75
C GLY A 548 41.00 33.42 -62.32
N THR A 549 41.00 32.10 -62.54
CA THR A 549 39.83 31.35 -63.01
C THR A 549 39.22 30.49 -61.90
N ALA A 550 37.90 30.36 -61.88
CA ALA A 550 37.20 29.52 -60.91
C ALA A 550 37.44 28.05 -61.26
N GLY A 551 38.01 27.29 -60.32
CA GLY A 551 38.17 25.84 -60.46
C GLY A 551 36.83 25.13 -60.35
N THR A 552 36.71 24.00 -61.04
CA THR A 552 35.50 23.16 -60.99
C THR A 552 35.84 21.85 -60.30
N VAL A 553 35.07 21.51 -59.25
CA VAL A 553 35.11 20.22 -58.58
C VAL A 553 33.83 19.47 -58.93
N SER A 554 33.97 18.41 -59.73
CA SER A 554 32.88 17.51 -60.09
C SER A 554 32.74 16.43 -59.03
N VAL A 555 31.54 16.30 -58.46
CA VAL A 555 31.24 15.37 -57.37
C VAL A 555 30.23 14.33 -57.82
N ARG A 556 30.49 13.08 -57.47
CA ARG A 556 29.54 11.97 -57.62
C ARG A 556 29.30 11.32 -56.26
N VAL A 557 28.03 11.20 -55.89
CA VAL A 557 27.57 10.44 -54.73
C VAL A 557 27.15 9.07 -55.26
N HIS A 558 27.70 8.01 -54.69
CA HIS A 558 27.35 6.63 -54.99
C HIS A 558 26.47 6.09 -53.87
N SER A 559 25.33 5.53 -54.27
CA SER A 559 24.29 4.91 -53.46
C SER A 559 23.40 4.11 -54.40
N ASP A 560 22.70 3.11 -53.88
CA ASP A 560 21.76 2.27 -54.62
C ASP A 560 20.46 3.02 -54.95
N VAL A 561 20.12 4.04 -54.16
CA VAL A 561 19.03 4.99 -54.46
C VAL A 561 19.57 6.33 -54.95
N ALA A 562 18.78 7.06 -55.74
CA ALA A 562 19.18 8.37 -56.28
C ALA A 562 19.43 9.40 -55.16
N ALA A 563 20.70 9.76 -54.95
CA ALA A 563 21.09 10.74 -53.94
C ALA A 563 20.65 12.18 -54.31
N THR A 564 20.13 12.89 -53.30
CA THR A 564 19.67 14.29 -53.34
C THR A 564 20.26 15.07 -52.16
N GLY A 565 20.01 16.36 -52.01
CA GLY A 565 20.55 17.16 -50.89
C GLY A 565 21.72 18.03 -51.33
N TYR A 566 22.79 18.12 -50.52
CA TYR A 566 23.90 19.04 -50.79
C TYR A 566 25.27 18.39 -50.61
N VAL A 567 26.21 18.85 -51.44
CA VAL A 567 27.65 18.68 -51.20
C VAL A 567 28.23 20.02 -50.78
N LYS A 568 29.13 19.98 -49.81
CA LYS A 568 29.86 21.14 -49.28
C LYS A 568 31.35 20.95 -49.51
N LEU A 569 32.03 22.00 -49.97
CA LEU A 569 33.47 22.04 -50.18
C LEU A 569 34.13 22.77 -49.03
N TYR A 570 35.19 22.19 -48.48
CA TYR A 570 36.00 22.78 -47.42
C TYR A 570 37.47 22.80 -47.81
N ARG A 571 38.19 23.82 -47.33
CA ARG A 571 39.65 23.92 -47.38
C ARG A 571 40.16 23.91 -45.93
N GLY A 572 40.72 22.79 -45.48
CA GLY A 572 40.88 22.56 -44.04
C GLY A 572 39.51 22.54 -43.36
N SER A 573 39.32 23.33 -42.31
CA SER A 573 38.02 23.56 -41.65
C SER A 573 37.19 24.66 -42.30
N THR A 574 37.77 25.48 -43.19
CA THR A 574 37.08 26.64 -43.77
C THR A 574 36.09 26.19 -44.84
N TYR A 575 34.82 26.55 -44.69
CA TYR A 575 33.79 26.36 -45.72
C TYR A 575 34.09 27.21 -46.95
N VAL A 576 33.96 26.62 -48.15
CA VAL A 576 34.24 27.28 -49.42
C VAL A 576 32.95 27.54 -50.19
N THR A 577 32.18 26.48 -50.48
CA THR A 577 30.95 26.58 -51.27
C THR A 577 30.07 25.33 -51.08
N LYS A 578 28.84 25.37 -51.57
CA LYS A 578 27.92 24.22 -51.62
C LYS A 578 27.23 24.13 -52.98
N ALA A 579 26.82 22.93 -53.34
CA ALA A 579 26.02 22.67 -54.54
C ALA A 579 24.94 21.64 -54.23
N LYS A 580 23.77 21.80 -54.87
CA LYS A 580 22.68 20.84 -54.77
C LYS A 580 23.04 19.57 -55.54
N VAL A 581 22.78 18.42 -54.96
CA VAL A 581 22.93 17.11 -55.61
C VAL A 581 21.63 16.80 -56.35
N SER A 582 21.76 16.49 -57.64
CA SER A 582 20.68 15.99 -58.48
C SER A 582 21.15 14.70 -59.14
N HIS A 583 20.39 13.62 -58.97
CA HIS A 583 20.71 12.29 -59.52
C HIS A 583 22.15 11.84 -59.18
N GLY A 584 22.55 12.03 -57.92
CA GLY A 584 23.89 11.66 -57.43
C GLY A 584 25.05 12.51 -57.97
N ARG A 585 24.78 13.64 -58.64
CA ARG A 585 25.82 14.51 -59.20
C ARG A 585 25.70 15.94 -58.69
N ALA A 586 26.84 16.59 -58.52
CA ALA A 586 26.91 18.02 -58.20
C ALA A 586 28.22 18.62 -58.73
N THR A 587 28.20 19.92 -58.99
CA THR A 587 29.39 20.67 -59.43
C THR A 587 29.61 21.84 -58.50
N LEU A 588 30.79 21.90 -57.87
CA LEU A 588 31.20 22.98 -56.98
C LEU A 588 32.20 23.89 -57.70
N ARG A 589 32.08 25.20 -57.51
CA ARG A 589 33.01 26.20 -58.07
C ARG A 589 33.88 26.81 -56.98
N THR A 590 35.19 26.86 -57.18
CA THR A 590 36.12 27.51 -56.25
C THR A 590 36.26 29.01 -56.57
N PRO A 591 36.65 29.83 -55.58
CA PRO A 591 36.95 31.25 -55.81
C PRO A 591 38.05 31.47 -56.85
N LYS A 592 37.91 32.52 -57.67
CA LYS A 592 38.91 32.97 -58.66
C LYS A 592 40.19 33.53 -58.01
N SER A 593 40.11 33.94 -56.75
CA SER A 593 41.19 34.58 -55.97
C SER A 593 42.25 33.62 -55.44
N TRP A 594 42.12 32.31 -55.70
CA TRP A 594 43.08 31.33 -55.22
C TRP A 594 44.41 31.47 -55.96
N LYS A 595 45.51 31.52 -55.19
CA LYS A 595 46.88 31.68 -55.69
C LYS A 595 47.38 30.37 -56.30
N HIS A 596 48.44 30.44 -57.12
CA HIS A 596 49.19 29.28 -57.60
C HIS A 596 49.58 28.36 -56.43
N LYS A 597 48.89 27.20 -56.31
CA LYS A 597 49.09 26.19 -55.26
C LYS A 597 48.29 24.92 -55.59
N THR A 598 48.72 23.78 -55.04
CA THR A 598 47.87 22.59 -54.90
C THR A 598 47.07 22.67 -53.60
N TYR A 599 45.75 22.75 -53.72
CA TYR A 599 44.82 22.75 -52.59
C TYR A 599 44.28 21.34 -52.35
N SER A 600 44.44 20.82 -51.12
CA SER A 600 43.70 19.65 -50.66
C SER A 600 42.35 20.12 -50.11
N LEU A 601 41.27 19.62 -50.70
CA LEU A 601 39.90 20.02 -50.41
C LEU A 601 39.12 18.83 -49.88
N THR A 602 38.26 19.07 -48.89
CA THR A 602 37.33 18.07 -48.36
C THR A 602 35.96 18.31 -48.97
N VAL A 603 35.39 17.28 -49.59
CA VAL A 603 34.03 17.30 -50.13
C VAL A 603 33.15 16.47 -49.19
N LYS A 604 32.18 17.12 -48.55
CA LYS A 604 31.22 16.48 -47.63
C LYS A 604 29.83 16.48 -48.26
N TYR A 605 29.29 15.30 -48.53
CA TYR A 605 27.88 15.12 -48.81
C TYR A 605 27.10 15.11 -47.49
N THR A 606 26.05 15.92 -47.39
CA THR A 606 25.30 16.10 -46.14
C THR A 606 24.31 14.98 -45.84
N GLY A 607 24.09 14.06 -46.79
CA GLY A 607 22.99 13.10 -46.72
C GLY A 607 21.64 13.73 -47.12
N SER A 608 20.62 12.89 -47.13
CA SER A 608 19.22 13.21 -47.39
C SER A 608 18.30 12.43 -46.45
N SER A 609 16.99 12.50 -46.69
CA SER A 609 16.02 11.62 -46.02
C SER A 609 16.22 10.13 -46.35
N ALA A 610 16.76 9.82 -47.52
CA ALA A 610 16.92 8.45 -48.02
C ALA A 610 18.37 7.93 -48.00
N VAL A 611 19.37 8.82 -47.92
CA VAL A 611 20.78 8.45 -48.08
C VAL A 611 21.61 9.06 -46.95
N THR A 612 22.52 8.28 -46.37
CA THR A 612 23.46 8.73 -45.32
C THR A 612 24.48 9.75 -45.84
N SER A 613 25.05 10.56 -44.94
CA SER A 613 26.15 11.49 -45.27
C SER A 613 27.46 10.75 -45.48
N SER A 614 28.32 11.26 -46.36
CA SER A 614 29.66 10.72 -46.62
C SER A 614 30.64 11.82 -47.00
N THR A 615 31.94 11.53 -46.96
CA THR A 615 33.00 12.53 -47.17
C THR A 615 34.16 11.95 -47.97
N THR A 616 34.81 12.78 -48.78
CA THR A 616 36.03 12.43 -49.52
C THR A 616 36.98 13.63 -49.62
N LYS A 617 38.18 13.41 -50.15
CA LYS A 617 39.16 14.47 -50.44
C LYS A 617 39.47 14.54 -51.93
N VAL A 618 39.76 15.75 -52.42
CA VAL A 618 40.18 16.00 -53.80
C VAL A 618 41.31 17.03 -53.83
N LYS A 619 42.23 16.91 -54.78
CA LYS A 619 43.31 17.89 -55.00
C LYS A 619 42.93 18.79 -56.18
N LEU A 620 42.95 20.11 -55.98
CA LEU A 620 42.85 21.09 -57.06
C LEU A 620 44.20 21.79 -57.23
N VAL A 621 44.77 21.73 -58.43
CA VAL A 621 46.01 22.45 -58.77
C VAL A 621 45.66 23.75 -59.48
N VAL A 622 45.97 24.88 -58.85
CA VAL A 622 45.95 26.20 -59.48
C VAL A 622 47.35 26.46 -60.02
N ARG A 623 47.49 26.64 -61.33
CA ARG A 623 48.74 26.96 -62.03
C ARG A 623 48.96 28.47 -62.09
N ALA A 624 50.22 28.90 -62.19
CA ALA A 624 50.55 30.28 -62.55
C ALA A 624 49.88 30.64 -63.89
N ARG A 625 49.69 31.95 -64.10
CA ARG A 625 48.99 32.46 -65.29
C ARG A 625 49.65 32.01 -66.58
#